data_AF-A0A5J4W877-F1
#
_entry.id   AF-A0A5J4W877-F1
#
_cell.length_a   1.000
_cell.length_b   1.000
_cell.length_c   1.000
_cell.angle_alpha   90.00
_cell.angle_beta   90.00
_cell.angle_gamma   90.00
#
_symmetry.space_group_name_H-M   'P 1'
#
loop_
_entity.id
_entity.type
_entity.pdbx_description
1 polymer ?
#
loop_
_entity_poly.entity_id
_entity_poly.type
_entity_poly.pdbx_seq_one_letter_code
_entity_poly.pdbx_strand_id
1 'polypeptide(L)'
;IIFIFIIITPLIPLFTSEIPQKACVAVKGDIKQLQSQQEFEPRGFVELTDLSKQLGIVDLGLQRLCANMLGIFVSKEQQLSDWSTQPLSQEQIVYAATDAWVSRWLLEAAFEYKKLGINLPPVVQKRAIDKNNPTLIVYYISENVSVEQLQQVFEQQDIHTIKVKIQKKISTVNQDGHEFKVKNGQIWLDDDQDILAAVDKMNNFDIDGVRIGVKGSKQKIRQKEENERKSEINVIDQQFRGVKMEYWSDDDEDEYDYEE
;
A
#
# COMPACT_ATOMS: atom_id res chain seq x y z
N ILE A 1 -16.35 -29.53 32.34
CA ILE A 1 -15.70 -28.72 31.29
C ILE A 1 -16.72 -27.68 30.86
N ILE A 2 -16.70 -26.51 31.50
CA ILE A 2 -17.62 -25.41 31.18
C ILE A 2 -16.95 -24.65 30.04
N PHE A 3 -17.41 -24.89 28.80
CA PHE A 3 -17.09 -24.00 27.69
C PHE A 3 -17.79 -22.67 27.98
N ILE A 4 -17.03 -21.66 28.37
CA ILE A 4 -17.48 -20.27 28.32
C ILE A 4 -17.57 -19.94 26.83
N PHE A 5 -18.72 -20.21 26.22
CA PHE A 5 -19.06 -19.57 24.96
C PHE A 5 -19.17 -18.07 25.25
N ILE A 6 -18.36 -17.25 24.58
CA ILE A 6 -18.64 -15.82 24.47
C ILE A 6 -19.96 -15.74 23.70
N ILE A 7 -21.04 -15.45 24.41
CA ILE A 7 -22.37 -15.36 23.80
C ILE A 7 -22.45 -13.99 23.14
N ILE A 8 -22.22 -13.92 21.82
CA ILE A 8 -22.40 -12.69 21.04
C ILE A 8 -23.87 -12.36 20.76
N THR A 9 -24.81 -13.20 21.19
CA THR A 9 -26.26 -13.04 20.99
C THR A 9 -26.78 -11.63 21.31
N PRO A 10 -26.37 -10.96 22.41
CA PRO A 10 -26.83 -9.60 22.70
C PRO A 10 -26.45 -8.56 21.63
N LEU A 11 -25.42 -8.82 20.83
CA LEU A 11 -24.93 -7.93 19.78
C LEU A 11 -25.55 -8.21 18.41
N ILE A 12 -26.31 -9.30 18.25
CA ILE A 12 -26.93 -9.66 16.96
C ILE A 12 -27.88 -8.58 16.45
N PRO A 13 -28.73 -7.94 17.27
CA PRO A 13 -29.54 -6.81 16.81
C PRO A 13 -28.68 -5.67 16.24
N LEU A 14 -27.51 -5.40 16.84
CA LEU A 14 -26.58 -4.41 16.33
C LEU A 14 -25.99 -4.87 14.98
N PHE A 15 -25.49 -6.11 14.89
CA PHE A 15 -24.83 -6.62 13.67
C PHE A 15 -25.78 -6.79 12.46
N THR A 16 -27.07 -6.90 12.71
CA THR A 16 -28.12 -7.04 11.67
C THR A 16 -28.85 -5.73 11.35
N SER A 17 -28.58 -4.66 12.10
CA SER A 17 -29.12 -3.33 11.78
C SER A 17 -28.26 -2.62 10.72
N GLU A 18 -28.86 -1.78 9.88
CA GLU A 18 -28.09 -0.88 9.01
C GLU A 18 -27.49 0.31 9.76
N ILE A 19 -28.15 0.72 10.85
CA ILE A 19 -27.80 1.88 11.68
C ILE A 19 -27.70 1.45 13.15
N PRO A 20 -26.63 1.83 13.89
CA PRO A 20 -25.48 2.60 13.41
C PRO A 20 -24.60 1.80 12.45
N GLN A 21 -23.81 2.53 11.65
CA GLN A 21 -22.75 1.95 10.85
C GLN A 21 -21.61 1.46 11.74
N LYS A 22 -20.96 0.36 11.35
CA LYS A 22 -19.83 -0.26 12.06
C LYS A 22 -18.59 0.00 11.24
N ALA A 23 -17.81 0.99 11.64
CA ALA A 23 -16.52 1.30 11.02
C ALA A 23 -15.53 0.18 11.34
N CYS A 24 -14.94 -0.43 10.32
CA CYS A 24 -14.05 -1.57 10.45
C CYS A 24 -12.86 -1.47 9.49
N VAL A 25 -11.77 -2.16 9.83
CA VAL A 25 -10.62 -2.39 8.94
C VAL A 25 -10.44 -3.89 8.80
N ALA A 26 -10.37 -4.40 7.57
CA ALA A 26 -10.30 -5.84 7.28
C ALA A 26 -11.55 -6.64 7.72
N VAL A 27 -12.73 -6.03 7.57
CA VAL A 27 -14.02 -6.46 8.13
C VAL A 27 -14.46 -7.88 7.72
N LYS A 28 -14.02 -8.35 6.54
CA LYS A 28 -14.39 -9.66 6.01
C LYS A 28 -13.91 -10.80 6.90
N GLY A 29 -12.75 -10.65 7.53
CA GLY A 29 -12.20 -11.65 8.45
C GLY A 29 -13.00 -11.70 9.75
N ASP A 30 -13.33 -10.54 10.29
CA ASP A 30 -14.06 -10.40 11.55
C ASP A 30 -15.49 -10.91 11.44
N ILE A 31 -16.20 -10.56 10.36
CA ILE A 31 -17.55 -11.08 10.09
C ILE A 31 -17.55 -12.62 10.06
N LYS A 32 -16.58 -13.24 9.37
CA LYS A 32 -16.48 -14.70 9.31
C LYS A 32 -16.26 -15.32 10.69
N GLN A 33 -15.40 -14.71 11.51
CA GLN A 33 -15.17 -15.17 12.87
C GLN A 33 -16.42 -15.03 13.75
N LEU A 34 -17.13 -13.90 13.68
CA LEU A 34 -18.38 -13.69 14.40
C LEU A 34 -19.46 -14.69 13.94
N GLN A 35 -19.61 -14.90 12.64
CA GLN A 35 -20.56 -15.87 12.08
C GLN A 35 -20.24 -17.31 12.47
N SER A 36 -18.97 -17.64 12.73
CA SER A 36 -18.59 -18.95 13.26
C SER A 36 -19.05 -19.19 14.70
N GLN A 37 -19.29 -18.13 15.47
CA GLN A 37 -19.83 -18.19 16.82
C GLN A 37 -21.36 -18.20 16.83
N GLN A 38 -21.98 -17.37 15.98
CA GLN A 38 -23.42 -17.33 15.78
C GLN A 38 -23.74 -16.77 14.40
N GLU A 39 -24.61 -17.44 13.65
CA GLU A 39 -25.02 -16.99 12.32
C GLU A 39 -25.87 -15.71 12.38
N PHE A 40 -25.60 -14.76 11.48
CA PHE A 40 -26.37 -13.54 11.26
C PHE A 40 -26.13 -12.97 9.86
N GLU A 41 -27.05 -12.12 9.39
CA GLU A 41 -26.89 -11.35 8.15
C GLU A 41 -26.19 -10.00 8.47
N PRO A 42 -24.93 -9.79 8.06
CA PRO A 42 -24.19 -8.57 8.41
C PRO A 42 -24.75 -7.35 7.69
N ARG A 43 -25.13 -6.31 8.44
CA ARG A 43 -25.62 -5.03 7.92
C ARG A 43 -24.94 -3.83 8.56
N GLY A 44 -24.85 -2.72 7.81
CA GLY A 44 -24.20 -1.49 8.26
C GLY A 44 -22.68 -1.58 8.47
N PHE A 45 -21.99 -2.65 8.08
CA PHE A 45 -20.53 -2.74 8.20
C PHE A 45 -19.83 -1.93 7.10
N VAL A 46 -18.92 -1.05 7.50
CA VAL A 46 -18.19 -0.14 6.61
C VAL A 46 -16.70 -0.49 6.64
N GLU A 47 -16.15 -0.82 5.48
CA GLU A 47 -14.72 -1.07 5.31
C GLU A 47 -13.98 0.25 5.03
N LEU A 48 -13.23 0.75 6.03
CA LEU A 48 -12.54 2.03 5.95
C LEU A 48 -11.46 2.06 4.86
N THR A 49 -10.85 0.92 4.54
CA THR A 49 -9.85 0.84 3.46
C THR A 49 -10.48 1.01 2.07
N ASP A 50 -11.78 0.77 1.90
CA ASP A 50 -12.47 1.04 0.64
C ASP A 50 -12.80 2.53 0.50
N LEU A 51 -13.13 3.21 1.60
CA LEU A 51 -13.28 4.68 1.63
C LEU A 51 -11.96 5.39 1.35
N SER A 52 -10.87 4.93 1.98
CA SER A 52 -9.56 5.56 1.79
C SER A 52 -9.10 5.49 0.33
N LYS A 53 -9.37 4.37 -0.36
CA LYS A 53 -9.04 4.21 -1.78
C LYS A 53 -9.79 5.21 -2.66
N GLN A 54 -11.05 5.51 -2.34
CA GLN A 54 -11.84 6.52 -3.05
C GLN A 54 -11.24 7.92 -2.88
N LEU A 55 -10.58 8.18 -1.75
CA LEU A 55 -9.90 9.44 -1.45
C LEU A 55 -8.46 9.52 -1.98
N GLY A 56 -8.00 8.52 -2.76
CA GLY A 56 -6.63 8.47 -3.30
C GLY A 56 -5.60 7.79 -2.38
N ILE A 57 -6.01 7.30 -1.21
CA ILE A 57 -5.14 6.59 -0.27
C ILE A 57 -5.25 5.08 -0.48
N VAL A 58 -4.19 4.49 -1.02
CA VAL A 58 -4.00 3.05 -1.02
C VAL A 58 -3.26 2.67 0.27
N ASP A 59 -3.98 2.47 1.36
CA ASP A 59 -3.42 1.91 2.60
C ASP A 59 -4.23 0.71 3.06
N LEU A 60 -3.56 -0.20 3.77
CA LEU A 60 -4.13 -1.51 4.13
C LEU A 60 -4.33 -1.70 5.64
N GLY A 61 -4.07 -0.68 6.48
CA GLY A 61 -4.16 -0.87 7.92
C GLY A 61 -4.42 0.40 8.72
N LEU A 62 -5.07 0.22 9.87
CA LEU A 62 -5.59 1.29 10.73
C LEU A 62 -4.55 2.35 11.09
N GLN A 63 -3.37 1.96 11.58
CA GLN A 63 -2.28 2.89 11.90
C GLN A 63 -1.90 3.81 10.74
N ARG A 64 -1.86 3.28 9.50
CA ARG A 64 -1.47 4.07 8.32
C ARG A 64 -2.60 5.01 7.91
N LEU A 65 -3.84 4.54 7.98
CA LEU A 65 -5.02 5.39 7.79
C LEU A 65 -5.04 6.54 8.80
N CYS A 66 -4.81 6.27 10.09
CA CYS A 66 -4.71 7.30 11.11
C CYS A 66 -3.60 8.33 10.82
N ALA A 67 -2.41 7.85 10.42
CA ALA A 67 -1.30 8.75 10.09
C ALA A 67 -1.64 9.65 8.88
N ASN A 68 -2.24 9.08 7.84
CA ASN A 68 -2.47 9.79 6.59
C ASN A 68 -3.74 10.66 6.58
N MET A 69 -4.78 10.26 7.31
CA MET A 69 -6.05 10.98 7.32
C MET A 69 -6.22 11.89 8.54
N LEU A 70 -5.65 11.51 9.68
CA LEU A 70 -5.80 12.23 10.95
C LEU A 70 -4.48 12.86 11.44
N GLY A 71 -3.33 12.51 10.85
CA GLY A 71 -2.02 12.98 11.31
C GLY A 71 -1.57 12.40 12.66
N ILE A 72 -2.22 11.32 13.14
CA ILE A 72 -1.93 10.71 14.45
C ILE A 72 -1.25 9.35 14.31
N PHE A 73 -0.41 9.01 15.29
CA PHE A 73 0.21 7.69 15.39
C PHE A 73 -0.57 6.80 16.36
N VAL A 74 -0.86 5.57 15.93
CA VAL A 74 -1.45 4.52 16.78
C VAL A 74 -0.44 3.39 16.94
N SER A 75 -0.13 2.99 18.18
CA SER A 75 0.81 1.90 18.46
C SER A 75 0.27 0.54 18.00
N LYS A 76 1.15 -0.40 17.63
CA LYS A 76 0.83 -1.79 17.27
C LYS A 76 1.36 -2.82 18.28
N GLU A 77 1.89 -2.36 19.42
CA GLU A 77 2.63 -3.20 20.36
C GLU A 77 1.80 -4.36 20.93
N GLN A 78 0.48 -4.18 21.06
CA GLN A 78 -0.42 -5.20 21.60
C GLN A 78 -1.07 -6.08 20.52
N GLN A 79 -0.77 -5.87 19.24
CA GLN A 79 -1.38 -6.65 18.15
C GLN A 79 -1.07 -8.15 18.26
N LEU A 80 0.13 -8.50 18.75
CA LEU A 80 0.61 -9.88 18.87
C LEU A 80 0.72 -10.36 20.33
N SER A 81 0.11 -9.64 21.28
CA SER A 81 0.09 -10.08 22.69
C SER A 81 -0.85 -11.26 22.89
N ASP A 82 -0.75 -11.94 24.03
CA ASP A 82 -1.67 -13.03 24.38
C ASP A 82 -3.02 -12.48 24.85
N TRP A 83 -3.99 -12.45 23.93
CA TRP A 83 -5.37 -12.01 24.18
C TRP A 83 -6.23 -13.03 24.93
N SER A 84 -5.71 -14.24 25.20
CA SER A 84 -6.40 -15.25 26.00
C SER A 84 -6.16 -15.09 27.50
N THR A 85 -5.15 -14.32 27.89
CA THR A 85 -4.83 -14.05 29.29
C THR A 85 -5.97 -13.29 29.98
N GLN A 86 -6.30 -13.71 31.20
CA GLN A 86 -7.30 -13.05 32.05
C GLN A 86 -6.72 -12.79 33.45
N PRO A 87 -6.83 -11.57 33.99
CA PRO A 87 -7.41 -10.37 33.36
C PRO A 87 -6.53 -9.83 32.23
N LEU A 88 -7.14 -9.08 31.29
CA LEU A 88 -6.40 -8.31 30.30
C LEU A 88 -5.53 -7.25 30.99
N SER A 89 -4.36 -6.95 30.41
CA SER A 89 -3.51 -5.86 30.88
C SER A 89 -4.13 -4.49 30.56
N GLN A 90 -3.70 -3.45 31.29
CA GLN A 90 -4.16 -2.09 31.02
C GLN A 90 -3.80 -1.64 29.60
N GLU A 91 -2.63 -2.04 29.10
CA GLU A 91 -2.16 -1.74 27.75
C GLU A 91 -3.02 -2.42 26.68
N GLN A 92 -3.44 -3.67 26.89
CA GLN A 92 -4.36 -4.37 25.98
C GLN A 92 -5.73 -3.69 25.93
N ILE A 93 -6.27 -3.26 27.09
CA ILE A 93 -7.54 -2.53 27.15
C ILE A 93 -7.44 -1.20 26.41
N VAL A 94 -6.40 -0.40 26.67
CA VAL A 94 -6.16 0.88 26.00
C VAL A 94 -5.99 0.68 24.49
N TYR A 95 -5.26 -0.34 24.07
CA TYR A 95 -5.08 -0.68 22.66
C TYR A 95 -6.42 -0.99 21.98
N ALA A 96 -7.23 -1.89 22.54
CA ALA A 96 -8.52 -2.27 21.97
C ALA A 96 -9.51 -1.09 21.92
N ALA A 97 -9.54 -0.26 22.96
CA ALA A 97 -10.35 0.96 22.98
C ALA A 97 -9.88 1.99 21.94
N THR A 98 -8.56 2.13 21.77
CA THR A 98 -7.98 3.03 20.76
C THR A 98 -8.36 2.58 19.36
N ASP A 99 -8.23 1.30 19.03
CA ASP A 99 -8.58 0.75 17.72
C ASP A 99 -10.06 1.02 17.36
N ALA A 100 -10.99 0.86 18.32
CA ALA A 100 -12.41 1.19 18.12
C ALA A 100 -12.65 2.70 17.96
N TRP A 101 -12.01 3.53 18.78
CA TRP A 101 -12.19 4.98 18.77
C TRP A 101 -11.69 5.63 17.49
N VAL A 102 -10.46 5.29 17.07
CA VAL A 102 -9.87 5.89 15.86
C VAL A 102 -10.55 5.40 14.58
N SER A 103 -11.15 4.20 14.57
CA SER A 103 -11.95 3.70 13.45
C SER A 103 -13.19 4.59 13.21
N ARG A 104 -13.84 5.04 14.28
CA ARG A 104 -14.95 6.02 14.19
C ARG A 104 -14.46 7.36 13.62
N TRP A 105 -13.37 7.92 14.16
CA TRP A 105 -12.82 9.19 13.67
C TRP A 105 -12.39 9.12 12.21
N LEU A 106 -11.86 7.99 11.76
CA LEU A 106 -11.53 7.79 10.35
C LEU A 106 -12.76 7.81 9.45
N LEU A 107 -13.88 7.22 9.92
CA LEU A 107 -15.14 7.29 9.18
C LEU A 107 -15.62 8.74 9.03
N GLU A 108 -15.63 9.49 10.15
CA GLU A 108 -16.01 10.91 10.18
C GLU A 108 -15.11 11.75 9.25
N ALA A 109 -13.79 11.59 9.34
CA ALA A 109 -12.85 12.29 8.47
C ALA A 109 -13.04 11.91 6.99
N ALA A 110 -13.32 10.65 6.68
CA ALA A 110 -13.60 10.22 5.31
C ALA A 110 -14.84 10.90 4.74
N PHE A 111 -15.88 11.06 5.55
CA PHE A 111 -17.09 11.79 5.18
C PHE A 111 -16.81 13.27 4.92
N GLU A 112 -16.06 13.94 5.80
CA GLU A 112 -15.68 15.35 5.62
C GLU A 112 -14.89 15.58 4.34
N TYR A 113 -13.89 14.74 4.05
CA TYR A 113 -13.13 14.84 2.79
C TYR A 113 -14.04 14.68 1.57
N LYS A 114 -15.00 13.75 1.62
CA LYS A 114 -15.97 13.54 0.55
C LYS A 114 -16.94 14.72 0.40
N LYS A 115 -17.46 15.27 1.52
CA LYS A 115 -18.36 16.44 1.54
C LYS A 115 -17.68 17.66 0.91
N LEU A 116 -16.40 17.86 1.21
CA LEU A 116 -15.59 18.98 0.71
C LEU A 116 -15.00 18.76 -0.70
N GLY A 117 -15.15 17.56 -1.29
CA GLY A 117 -14.54 17.23 -2.58
C GLY A 117 -13.00 17.19 -2.55
N ILE A 118 -12.42 16.93 -1.37
CA ILE A 118 -10.97 16.87 -1.17
C ILE A 118 -10.51 15.44 -1.43
N ASN A 119 -9.63 15.28 -2.41
CA ASN A 119 -8.85 14.06 -2.56
C ASN A 119 -7.52 14.22 -1.82
N LEU A 120 -7.16 13.22 -1.02
CA LEU A 120 -5.84 13.22 -0.40
C LEU A 120 -4.81 12.89 -1.47
N PRO A 121 -3.65 13.58 -1.49
CA PRO A 121 -2.60 13.24 -2.42
C PRO A 121 -2.26 11.76 -2.21
N PRO A 122 -2.10 10.96 -3.28
CA PRO A 122 -1.71 9.57 -3.11
C PRO A 122 -0.39 9.57 -2.34
N VAL A 123 -0.43 9.01 -1.13
CA VAL A 123 0.80 8.79 -0.38
C VAL A 123 1.56 7.73 -1.17
N VAL A 124 2.57 8.18 -1.92
CA VAL A 124 3.45 7.30 -2.69
C VAL A 124 4.05 6.34 -1.70
N GLN A 125 3.53 5.11 -1.68
CA GLN A 125 4.09 4.08 -0.85
C GLN A 125 5.52 3.87 -1.34
N LYS A 126 6.52 4.25 -0.55
CA LYS A 126 7.88 3.74 -0.75
C LYS A 126 7.82 2.23 -0.54
N ARG A 127 7.53 1.49 -1.61
CA ARG A 127 7.51 0.03 -1.58
C ARG A 127 8.90 -0.45 -1.20
N ALA A 128 8.95 -1.43 -0.31
CA ALA A 128 10.21 -2.09 -0.02
C ALA A 128 10.76 -2.67 -1.33
N ILE A 129 11.95 -2.21 -1.74
CA ILE A 129 12.61 -2.68 -2.96
C ILE A 129 12.88 -4.17 -2.80
N ASP A 130 12.35 -4.99 -3.71
CA ASP A 130 12.71 -6.40 -3.79
C ASP A 130 14.16 -6.52 -4.27
N LYS A 131 15.08 -6.65 -3.29
CA LYS A 131 16.52 -6.70 -3.53
C LYS A 131 16.98 -7.93 -4.33
N ASN A 132 16.10 -8.91 -4.55
CA ASN A 132 16.43 -10.14 -5.27
C ASN A 132 15.98 -10.10 -6.74
N ASN A 133 15.03 -9.23 -7.07
CA ASN A 133 14.47 -9.12 -8.42
C ASN A 133 14.76 -7.74 -9.03
N PRO A 134 15.91 -7.57 -9.70
CA PRO A 134 16.23 -6.32 -10.36
C PRO A 134 15.28 -6.02 -11.52
N THR A 135 15.09 -4.72 -11.79
CA THR A 135 14.27 -4.24 -12.91
C THR A 135 15.01 -4.43 -14.23
N LEU A 136 16.31 -4.09 -14.25
CA LEU A 136 17.19 -4.25 -15.41
C LEU A 136 18.43 -5.08 -15.05
N ILE A 137 18.92 -5.83 -16.03
CA ILE A 137 20.25 -6.44 -16.02
C ILE A 137 21.08 -5.73 -17.09
N VAL A 138 22.26 -5.26 -16.68
CA VAL A 138 23.21 -4.57 -17.56
C VAL A 138 24.43 -5.48 -17.76
N TYR A 139 24.85 -5.60 -19.02
CA TYR A 139 25.97 -6.41 -19.45
C TYR A 139 27.07 -5.51 -20.02
N TYR A 140 28.30 -6.00 -19.98
CA TYR A 140 29.46 -5.37 -20.61
C TYR A 140 29.81 -3.99 -20.01
N ILE A 141 29.61 -3.80 -18.72
CA ILE A 141 30.03 -2.58 -18.01
C ILE A 141 31.56 -2.61 -17.91
N SER A 142 32.28 -1.60 -18.42
CA SER A 142 33.74 -1.52 -18.28
C SER A 142 34.18 -1.70 -16.82
N GLU A 143 35.31 -2.36 -16.59
CA GLU A 143 35.82 -2.59 -15.24
C GLU A 143 36.15 -1.29 -14.48
N ASN A 144 36.36 -0.19 -15.21
CA ASN A 144 36.68 1.14 -14.69
C ASN A 144 35.45 1.96 -14.29
N VAL A 145 34.26 1.54 -14.71
CA VAL A 145 33.02 2.28 -14.44
C VAL A 145 32.56 2.03 -13.01
N SER A 146 32.42 3.10 -12.24
CA SER A 146 31.89 3.06 -10.87
C SER A 146 30.37 2.97 -10.86
N VAL A 147 29.80 2.67 -9.69
CA VAL A 147 28.34 2.64 -9.51
C VAL A 147 27.76 4.03 -9.72
N GLU A 148 28.43 5.06 -9.20
CA GLU A 148 28.03 6.46 -9.27
C GLU A 148 28.04 6.97 -10.71
N GLN A 149 29.08 6.63 -11.48
CA GLN A 149 29.17 6.99 -12.90
C GLN A 149 28.04 6.33 -13.70
N LEU A 150 27.77 5.05 -13.46
CA LEU A 150 26.67 4.35 -14.13
C LEU A 150 25.32 4.98 -13.77
N GLN A 151 25.11 5.37 -12.51
CA GLN A 151 23.89 6.07 -12.09
C GLN A 151 23.74 7.42 -12.79
N GLN A 152 24.80 8.22 -12.88
CA GLN A 152 24.78 9.51 -13.56
C GLN A 152 24.43 9.37 -15.05
N VAL A 153 24.97 8.35 -15.73
CA VAL A 153 24.63 8.09 -17.14
C VAL A 153 23.15 7.78 -17.30
N PHE A 154 22.58 6.94 -16.43
CA PHE A 154 21.15 6.64 -16.46
C PHE A 154 20.30 7.89 -16.17
N GLU A 155 20.69 8.70 -15.18
CA GLU A 155 20.00 9.93 -14.83
C GLU A 155 20.02 10.96 -15.97
N GLN A 156 21.15 11.09 -16.68
CA GLN A 156 21.26 11.94 -17.88
C GLN A 156 20.33 11.51 -19.03
N GLN A 157 19.90 10.26 -19.06
CA GLN A 157 18.93 9.74 -20.04
C GLN A 157 17.49 9.82 -19.53
N ASP A 158 17.26 10.54 -18.42
CA ASP A 158 15.98 10.65 -17.73
C ASP A 158 15.47 9.28 -17.25
N ILE A 159 16.39 8.47 -16.71
CA ILE A 159 16.11 7.15 -16.15
C ILE A 159 16.51 7.15 -14.68
N HIS A 160 15.53 7.26 -13.80
CA HIS A 160 15.77 7.31 -12.36
C HIS A 160 15.96 5.91 -11.77
N THR A 161 17.06 5.74 -11.02
CA THR A 161 17.41 4.46 -10.38
C THR A 161 17.28 4.57 -8.86
N ILE A 162 16.62 3.57 -8.25
CA ILE A 162 16.58 3.44 -6.79
C ILE A 162 17.88 2.80 -6.27
N LYS A 163 18.42 1.84 -7.03
CA LYS A 163 19.63 1.10 -6.65
C LYS A 163 20.36 0.59 -7.87
N VAL A 164 21.68 0.60 -7.79
CA VAL A 164 22.58 -0.03 -8.76
C VAL A 164 23.56 -0.95 -8.04
N LYS A 165 23.84 -2.12 -8.61
CA LYS A 165 24.81 -3.08 -8.10
C LYS A 165 25.64 -3.65 -9.25
N ILE A 166 26.94 -3.41 -9.22
CA ILE A 166 27.90 -4.02 -10.15
C ILE A 166 28.48 -5.28 -9.52
N GLN A 167 28.57 -6.36 -10.29
CA GLN A 167 29.13 -7.63 -9.83
C GLN A 167 30.67 -7.57 -9.82
N LYS A 168 31.29 -8.32 -8.89
CA LYS A 168 32.75 -8.39 -8.78
C LYS A 168 33.40 -9.22 -9.89
N LYS A 169 32.65 -10.14 -10.51
CA LYS A 169 33.16 -11.04 -11.55
C LYS A 169 33.49 -10.23 -12.80
N ILE A 170 34.75 -10.30 -13.22
CA ILE A 170 35.24 -9.71 -14.46
C ILE A 170 35.22 -10.78 -15.55
N SER A 171 34.92 -10.38 -16.78
CA SER A 171 34.98 -11.20 -17.98
C SER A 171 35.56 -10.36 -19.11
N THR A 172 36.05 -11.01 -20.15
CA THR A 172 36.60 -10.34 -21.33
C THR A 172 35.59 -10.39 -22.46
N VAL A 173 35.42 -9.27 -23.16
CA VAL A 173 34.63 -9.20 -24.40
C VAL A 173 35.46 -8.51 -25.49
N ASN A 174 35.31 -8.95 -26.73
CA ASN A 174 35.86 -8.25 -27.88
C ASN A 174 34.74 -7.46 -28.56
N GLN A 175 34.92 -6.15 -28.71
CA GLN A 175 34.02 -5.28 -29.46
C GLN A 175 34.86 -4.47 -30.46
N ASP A 176 34.42 -4.49 -31.72
CA ASP A 176 35.09 -3.80 -32.84
C ASP A 176 36.60 -4.11 -32.99
N GLY A 177 37.01 -5.33 -32.62
CA GLY A 177 38.40 -5.76 -32.68
C GLY A 177 39.24 -5.37 -31.45
N HIS A 178 38.67 -4.65 -30.48
CA HIS A 178 39.32 -4.29 -29.22
C HIS A 178 38.84 -5.17 -28.07
N GLU A 179 39.78 -5.56 -27.20
CA GLU A 179 39.50 -6.38 -26.03
C GLU A 179 39.22 -5.50 -24.81
N PHE A 180 38.08 -5.72 -24.16
CA PHE A 180 37.66 -5.00 -22.96
C PHE A 180 37.42 -5.95 -21.80
N LYS A 181 37.84 -5.52 -20.62
CA LYS A 181 37.48 -6.16 -19.35
C LYS A 181 36.20 -5.54 -18.83
N VAL A 182 35.21 -6.39 -18.60
CA VAL A 182 33.84 -5.98 -18.30
C VAL A 182 33.24 -6.75 -17.13
N LYS A 183 32.20 -6.17 -16.54
CA LYS A 183 31.39 -6.67 -15.44
C LYS A 183 29.92 -6.62 -15.83
N ASN A 184 29.09 -7.38 -15.11
CA ASN A 184 27.64 -7.29 -15.23
C ASN A 184 27.05 -6.55 -14.02
N GLY A 185 25.88 -5.96 -14.19
CA GLY A 185 25.21 -5.17 -13.18
C GLY A 185 23.71 -5.47 -13.08
N GLN A 186 23.13 -5.01 -11.99
CA GLN A 186 21.71 -5.09 -11.67
C GLN A 186 21.23 -3.69 -11.28
N ILE A 187 20.10 -3.27 -11.84
CA ILE A 187 19.52 -1.94 -11.60
C ILE A 187 18.06 -2.10 -11.18
N TRP A 188 17.67 -1.35 -10.16
CA TRP A 188 16.29 -1.14 -9.74
C TRP A 188 15.89 0.27 -10.13
N LEU A 189 14.91 0.38 -11.02
CA LEU A 189 14.33 1.65 -11.44
C LEU A 189 13.26 2.11 -10.46
N ASP A 190 12.93 3.40 -10.51
CA ASP A 190 11.74 3.92 -9.83
C ASP A 190 10.46 3.26 -10.40
N ASP A 191 9.40 3.18 -9.60
CA ASP A 191 8.18 2.42 -9.90
C ASP A 191 7.40 3.03 -11.08
N ASP A 192 7.57 4.33 -11.34
CA ASP A 192 6.95 5.07 -12.44
C ASP A 192 7.66 4.88 -13.80
N GLN A 193 8.90 4.40 -13.79
CA GLN A 193 9.72 4.29 -15.00
C GLN A 193 9.19 3.24 -15.98
N ASP A 194 9.28 3.56 -17.27
CA ASP A 194 9.02 2.60 -18.35
C ASP A 194 10.26 1.72 -18.58
N ILE A 195 10.10 0.43 -18.27
CA ILE A 195 11.17 -0.57 -18.38
C ILE A 195 11.59 -0.76 -19.84
N LEU A 196 10.64 -0.79 -20.78
CA LEU A 196 10.94 -1.04 -22.20
C LEU A 196 11.62 0.18 -22.80
N ALA A 197 11.11 1.38 -22.53
CA ALA A 197 11.75 2.62 -22.96
C ALA A 197 13.18 2.76 -22.40
N ALA A 198 13.40 2.38 -21.14
CA ALA A 198 14.74 2.38 -20.53
C ALA A 198 15.68 1.37 -21.21
N VAL A 199 15.19 0.19 -21.57
CA VAL A 199 15.98 -0.79 -22.35
C VAL A 199 16.35 -0.22 -23.71
N ASP A 200 15.39 0.35 -24.44
CA ASP A 200 15.61 0.86 -25.79
C ASP A 200 16.59 2.05 -25.80
N LYS A 201 16.51 2.94 -24.81
CA LYS A 201 17.45 4.06 -24.64
C LYS A 201 18.88 3.60 -24.34
N MET A 202 19.03 2.59 -23.49
CA MET A 202 20.34 2.23 -22.93
C MET A 202 21.04 1.08 -23.64
N ASN A 203 20.31 0.28 -24.42
CA ASN A 203 20.92 -0.84 -25.12
C ASN A 203 21.86 -0.34 -26.24
N ASN A 204 23.09 -0.84 -26.27
CA ASN A 204 24.20 -0.38 -27.10
C ASN A 204 24.73 1.03 -26.77
N PHE A 205 24.35 1.62 -25.63
CA PHE A 205 24.92 2.89 -25.19
C PHE A 205 26.41 2.73 -24.88
N ASP A 206 27.23 3.69 -25.32
CA ASP A 206 28.68 3.66 -25.10
C ASP A 206 29.05 4.27 -23.73
N ILE A 207 29.73 3.50 -22.90
CA ILE A 207 30.28 3.95 -21.62
C ILE A 207 31.72 3.47 -21.53
N ASP A 208 32.66 4.42 -21.41
CA ASP A 208 34.10 4.12 -21.35
C ASP A 208 34.59 3.34 -22.60
N GLY A 209 34.03 3.64 -23.77
CA GLY A 209 34.38 2.99 -25.04
C GLY A 209 33.82 1.57 -25.20
N VAL A 210 32.92 1.14 -24.30
CA VAL A 210 32.27 -0.17 -24.35
C VAL A 210 30.78 0.01 -24.55
N ARG A 211 30.20 -0.69 -25.54
CA ARG A 211 28.74 -0.73 -25.71
C ARG A 211 28.13 -1.69 -24.71
N ILE A 212 27.26 -1.17 -23.86
CA ILE A 212 26.56 -1.97 -22.85
C ILE A 212 25.37 -2.71 -23.48
N GLY A 213 25.03 -3.86 -22.91
CA GLY A 213 23.77 -4.55 -23.22
C GLY A 213 22.78 -4.37 -22.06
N VAL A 214 21.51 -4.09 -22.33
CA VAL A 214 20.49 -3.93 -21.28
C VAL A 214 19.31 -4.86 -21.54
N LYS A 215 18.83 -5.54 -20.49
CA LYS A 215 17.63 -6.38 -20.55
C LYS A 215 16.70 -6.11 -19.38
N GLY A 216 15.42 -5.94 -19.68
CA GLY A 216 14.36 -5.82 -18.68
C GLY A 216 13.91 -7.17 -18.12
N SER A 217 13.52 -7.19 -16.85
CA SER A 217 12.94 -8.38 -16.21
C SER A 217 11.55 -8.69 -16.77
N LYS A 218 11.40 -9.86 -17.42
CA LYS A 218 10.11 -10.33 -17.97
C LYS A 218 9.01 -10.40 -16.91
N GLN A 219 9.36 -10.78 -15.69
CA GLN A 219 8.41 -10.86 -14.58
C GLN A 219 7.88 -9.47 -14.20
N LYS A 220 8.77 -8.46 -14.15
CA LYS A 220 8.37 -7.08 -13.81
C LYS A 220 7.52 -6.43 -14.90
N ILE A 221 7.85 -6.68 -16.17
CA ILE A 221 7.04 -6.23 -17.31
C ILE A 221 5.61 -6.78 -17.20
N ARG A 222 5.45 -8.11 -17.03
CA ARG A 222 4.12 -8.73 -16.86
C ARG A 222 3.34 -8.19 -15.67
N GLN A 223 4.02 -7.96 -14.55
CA GLN A 223 3.40 -7.49 -13.32
C GLN A 223 2.90 -6.04 -13.45
N LYS A 224 3.63 -5.19 -14.20
CA LYS A 224 3.19 -3.83 -14.53
C LYS A 224 1.94 -3.84 -15.41
N GLU A 225 1.94 -4.63 -16.50
CA GLU A 225 0.78 -4.79 -17.39
C GLU A 225 -0.47 -5.38 -16.68
N GLU A 226 -0.28 -6.29 -15.70
CA GLU A 226 -1.39 -6.85 -14.92
C GLU A 226 -1.96 -5.82 -13.93
N ASN A 227 -1.09 -4.99 -13.33
CA ASN A 227 -1.51 -3.93 -12.42
C ASN A 227 -2.26 -2.81 -13.16
N GLU A 228 -1.78 -2.40 -14.34
CA GLU A 228 -2.44 -1.41 -15.20
C GLU A 228 -3.85 -1.89 -15.61
N ARG A 229 -3.96 -3.15 -16.04
CA ARG A 229 -5.27 -3.78 -16.32
C ARG A 229 -6.19 -3.81 -15.09
N LYS A 230 -5.66 -4.14 -13.90
CA LYS A 230 -6.45 -4.12 -12.66
C LYS A 230 -6.89 -2.72 -12.26
N SER A 231 -6.07 -1.69 -12.48
CA SER A 231 -6.47 -0.30 -12.26
C SER A 231 -7.59 0.13 -13.20
N GLU A 232 -7.52 -0.23 -14.48
CA GLU A 232 -8.59 0.06 -15.46
C GLU A 232 -9.91 -0.64 -15.08
N ILE A 233 -9.85 -1.90 -14.66
CA ILE A 233 -11.02 -2.65 -14.18
C ILE A 233 -11.60 -2.03 -12.90
N ASN A 234 -10.76 -1.60 -11.96
CA ASN A 234 -11.20 -0.97 -10.72
C ASN A 234 -11.88 0.40 -10.94
N VAL A 235 -11.50 1.15 -11.98
CA VAL A 235 -12.18 2.42 -12.35
C VAL A 235 -13.62 2.15 -12.81
N ILE A 236 -13.87 1.00 -13.44
CA ILE A 236 -15.20 0.60 -13.94
C ILE A 236 -16.09 0.06 -12.79
N ASP A 237 -15.51 -0.52 -11.74
CA ASP A 237 -16.24 -1.15 -10.62
C ASP A 237 -16.54 -0.18 -9.44
N GLN A 238 -16.26 1.12 -9.59
CA GLN A 238 -16.43 2.15 -8.53
C GLN A 238 -17.90 2.47 -8.17
N GLN A 239 -18.90 1.84 -8.80
CA GLN A 239 -20.29 1.99 -8.38
C GLN A 239 -20.65 1.05 -7.22
N PHE A 240 -20.69 1.64 -6.03
CA PHE A 240 -21.50 1.27 -4.86
C PHE A 240 -21.18 -0.05 -4.13
N ARG A 241 -20.64 0.10 -2.90
CA ARG A 241 -21.04 -0.74 -1.76
C ARG A 241 -21.21 0.11 -0.49
N GLY A 242 -22.46 0.24 -0.03
CA GLY A 242 -22.78 0.39 1.39
C GLY A 242 -22.91 1.80 1.99
N VAL A 243 -22.41 2.87 1.36
CA VAL A 243 -22.57 4.23 1.92
C VAL A 243 -23.82 4.89 1.33
N LYS A 244 -24.92 4.90 2.08
CA LYS A 244 -26.05 5.80 1.80
C LYS A 244 -25.79 7.14 2.48
N MET A 245 -25.52 8.17 1.68
CA MET A 245 -25.26 9.56 2.13
C MET A 245 -26.49 10.24 2.76
N GLU A 246 -27.67 9.65 2.57
CA GLU A 246 -28.99 10.24 2.85
C GLU A 246 -29.35 10.29 4.34
N TYR A 247 -28.55 9.69 5.23
CA TYR A 247 -28.85 9.54 6.66
C TYR A 247 -28.06 10.48 7.58
N TRP A 248 -27.24 11.36 6.98
CA TRP A 248 -26.45 12.39 7.67
C TRP A 248 -26.70 13.75 7.02
N SER A 249 -27.92 13.98 6.52
CA SER A 249 -28.38 15.33 6.19
C SER A 249 -28.55 16.09 7.49
N ASP A 250 -27.99 17.29 7.52
CA ASP A 250 -27.92 18.26 8.62
C ASP A 250 -29.33 18.71 9.11
N ASP A 251 -30.16 17.81 9.63
CA ASP A 251 -31.42 18.13 10.33
C ASP A 251 -31.25 18.16 11.86
N ASP A 252 -30.10 17.74 12.38
CA ASP A 252 -29.70 17.96 13.77
C ASP A 252 -28.80 19.22 13.85
N GLU A 253 -29.35 20.38 13.46
CA GLU A 253 -28.91 21.67 14.02
C GLU A 253 -29.32 21.69 15.50
N ASP A 254 -28.61 20.92 16.34
CA ASP A 254 -28.62 21.17 17.77
C ASP A 254 -27.91 22.51 18.00
N GLU A 255 -28.74 23.52 18.20
CA GLU A 255 -28.45 24.85 18.71
C GLU A 255 -27.63 24.73 20.01
N TYR A 256 -26.30 24.61 19.87
CA TYR A 256 -25.39 24.75 21.00
C TYR A 256 -25.29 26.25 21.34
N ASP A 257 -26.23 26.66 22.19
CA ASP A 257 -26.26 27.99 22.80
C ASP A 257 -25.02 28.16 23.69
N TYR A 258 -24.04 28.93 23.20
CA TYR A 258 -22.92 29.40 23.99
C TYR A 258 -23.33 30.71 24.65
N GLU A 259 -24.04 30.64 25.79
CA GLU A 259 -24.18 31.81 26.67
C GLU A 259 -22.89 32.00 27.50
N GLU A 260 -22.39 33.25 27.50
CA GLU A 260 -21.24 33.79 28.23
C GLU A 260 -21.41 33.82 29.76
#